data_AF-A0AAN4ZIL5-F1
#
_entry.id   AF-A0AAN4ZIL5-F1
#
_cell.length_a   1.000
_cell.length_b   1.000
_cell.length_c   1.000
_cell.angle_alpha   90.00
_cell.angle_beta   90.00
_cell.angle_gamma   90.00
#
_symmetry.space_group_name_H-M   'P 1'
#
loop_
_entity.id
_entity.type
_entity.pdbx_description
1 polymer ?
#
loop_
_entity_poly.entity_id
_entity_poly.type
_entity_poly.pdbx_seq_one_letter_code
_entity_poly.pdbx_strand_id
1 'polypeptide(L)' 'PVTGLHANFSLLCELNEAVGKEVVLELVDGSVFTGIFACASDQMDVGLYNACNVFAESDED' A
#
# COMPACT_ATOMS: atom_id res chain seq x y z
N PRO A 1 27.52 -10.87 -4.66
CA PRO A 1 26.32 -10.23 -4.09
C PRO A 1 25.13 -10.42 -5.03
N VAL A 2 24.13 -11.21 -4.63
CA VAL A 2 22.89 -11.38 -5.39
C VAL A 2 22.10 -10.08 -5.22
N THR A 3 22.23 -9.19 -6.19
CA THR A 3 21.49 -7.92 -6.26
C THR A 3 20.00 -8.23 -6.39
N GLY A 4 19.22 -7.89 -5.36
CA GLY A 4 17.77 -8.15 -5.30
C GLY A 4 17.31 -8.62 -3.92
N LEU A 5 18.11 -9.41 -3.20
CA LEU A 5 17.71 -9.94 -1.87
C LEU A 5 17.60 -8.83 -0.81
N HIS A 6 18.52 -7.87 -0.84
CA HIS A 6 18.52 -6.73 0.09
C HIS A 6 17.35 -5.77 -0.13
N ALA A 7 16.95 -5.56 -1.40
CA ALA A 7 15.83 -4.68 -1.74
C ALA A 7 14.49 -5.27 -1.24
N ASN A 8 14.32 -6.59 -1.38
CA ASN A 8 13.16 -7.29 -0.84
C ASN A 8 13.11 -7.23 0.70
N PHE A 9 14.25 -7.33 1.38
CA PHE A 9 14.27 -7.25 2.85
C PHE A 9 13.85 -5.87 3.36
N SER A 10 14.37 -4.80 2.79
CA SER A 10 13.98 -3.43 3.17
C SER A 10 12.49 -3.18 2.94
N LEU A 11 11.94 -3.58 1.79
CA LEU A 11 10.52 -3.45 1.51
C LEU A 11 9.67 -4.24 2.52
N LEU A 12 10.06 -5.48 2.84
CA LEU A 12 9.36 -6.29 3.84
C LEU A 12 9.40 -5.66 5.24
N CYS A 13 10.51 -5.02 5.62
CA CYS A 13 10.60 -4.27 6.87
C CYS A 13 9.60 -3.11 6.90
N GLU A 14 9.55 -2.29 5.84
CA GLU A 14 8.61 -1.17 5.74
C GLU A 14 7.15 -1.64 5.80
N LEU A 15 6.81 -2.72 5.07
CA LEU A 15 5.47 -3.30 5.12
C LEU A 15 5.11 -3.82 6.52
N ASN A 16 6.04 -4.49 7.19
CA ASN A 16 5.82 -4.93 8.57
C ASN A 16 5.65 -3.75 9.53
N GLU A 17 6.41 -2.68 9.35
CA GLU A 17 6.28 -1.46 10.15
C GLU A 17 4.98 -0.71 9.87
N ALA A 18 4.39 -0.86 8.69
CA ALA A 18 3.11 -0.25 8.33
C ALA A 18 1.91 -0.95 8.98
N VAL A 19 2.05 -2.20 9.46
CA VAL A 19 0.94 -2.95 10.08
C VAL A 19 0.33 -2.18 11.25
N GLY A 20 -0.99 -1.96 11.17
CA GLY A 20 -1.77 -1.22 12.16
C GLY A 20 -1.68 0.30 12.03
N LYS A 21 -0.94 0.84 11.06
CA LYS A 21 -0.88 2.28 10.75
C LYS A 21 -1.88 2.64 9.66
N GLU A 22 -2.36 3.87 9.71
CA GLU A 22 -3.12 4.46 8.61
C GLU A 22 -2.18 4.72 7.42
N VAL A 23 -2.61 4.30 6.23
CA VAL A 23 -1.83 4.41 4.99
C VAL A 23 -2.71 4.94 3.87
N VAL A 24 -2.06 5.56 2.88
CA VAL A 24 -2.66 5.87 1.58
C VAL A 24 -2.06 4.92 0.55
N LEU A 25 -2.92 4.25 -0.22
CA LEU A 25 -2.57 3.28 -1.24
C LEU A 25 -3.07 3.78 -2.60
N GLU A 26 -2.14 4.05 -3.51
CA GLU A 26 -2.44 4.38 -4.90
C GLU A 26 -2.21 3.14 -5.77
N LEU A 27 -3.25 2.72 -6.49
CA LEU A 27 -3.19 1.61 -7.43
C LEU A 27 -2.64 2.08 -8.79
N VAL A 28 -2.16 1.13 -9.59
CA VAL A 28 -1.60 1.40 -10.92
C VAL A 28 -2.62 2.04 -11.88
N ASP A 29 -3.92 1.82 -11.65
CA ASP A 29 -5.00 2.43 -12.42
C ASP A 29 -5.35 3.86 -11.99
N GLY A 30 -4.64 4.40 -10.99
CA GLY A 30 -4.86 5.74 -10.42
C GLY A 30 -5.91 5.79 -9.32
N SER A 31 -6.55 4.67 -8.96
CA SER A 31 -7.48 4.62 -7.84
C SER A 31 -6.72 4.79 -6.52
N VAL A 32 -7.24 5.62 -5.62
CA VAL A 32 -6.62 5.89 -4.32
C VAL A 32 -7.51 5.37 -3.19
N PHE A 33 -6.90 4.68 -2.24
CA PHE A 33 -7.56 4.19 -1.04
C PHE A 33 -6.83 4.68 0.19
N THR A 34 -7.58 4.92 1.26
CA THR A 34 -7.07 5.15 2.61
C THR A 34 -7.62 4.07 3.54
N GLY A 35 -6.83 3.66 4.52
CA GLY A 35 -7.25 2.70 5.53
C GLY A 35 -6.11 2.29 6.46
N ILE A 36 -6.39 1.38 7.38
CA ILE A 36 -5.39 0.81 8.28
C ILE A 36 -4.76 -0.39 7.60
N PHE A 37 -3.43 -0.38 7.39
CA PHE A 37 -2.72 -1.47 6.75
C PHE A 37 -2.75 -2.73 7.62
N ALA A 38 -3.27 -3.83 7.07
CA ALA A 38 -3.43 -5.10 7.77
C ALA A 38 -2.30 -6.08 7.42
N CYS A 39 -2.10 -6.34 6.13
CA CYS A 39 -1.14 -7.31 5.60
C CYS A 39 -0.92 -7.12 4.09
N ALA A 40 0.15 -7.72 3.57
CA ALA A 40 0.38 -7.89 2.14
C ALA A 40 0.82 -9.32 1.82
N SER A 41 0.38 -9.87 0.69
CA SER A 41 0.85 -11.15 0.15
C SER A 41 2.20 -11.00 -0.57
N ASP A 42 2.84 -12.12 -0.91
CA ASP A 42 4.03 -12.16 -1.76
C ASP A 42 3.75 -11.71 -3.21
N GLN A 43 2.48 -11.69 -3.61
CA GLN A 43 2.00 -11.17 -4.90
C GLN A 43 1.55 -9.70 -4.83
N MET A 44 1.78 -9.03 -3.68
CA MET A 44 1.37 -7.64 -3.41
C MET A 44 -0.15 -7.41 -3.36
N ASP A 45 -0.92 -8.44 -3.00
CA ASP A 45 -2.31 -8.24 -2.59
C ASP A 45 -2.31 -7.58 -1.21
N VAL A 46 -2.96 -6.42 -1.07
CA VAL A 46 -2.95 -5.63 0.17
C VAL A 46 -4.30 -5.69 0.87
N GLY A 47 -4.28 -6.01 2.16
CA GLY A 47 -5.43 -5.93 3.05
C GLY A 47 -5.47 -4.60 3.81
N LEU A 48 -6.61 -3.93 3.78
CA LEU A 48 -6.88 -2.70 4.54
C LEU A 48 -8.12 -2.87 5.44
N TYR A 49 -8.04 -2.45 6.70
CA TYR A 49 -9.21 -2.27 7.57
C TYR A 49 -9.77 -0.85 7.40
N ASN A 50 -11.10 -0.73 7.51
CA ASN A 50 -11.83 0.54 7.34
C ASN A 50 -11.44 1.28 6.04
N ALA A 51 -11.30 0.53 4.95
CA ALA A 51 -10.87 1.08 3.67
C ALA A 51 -11.91 2.05 3.10
N CYS A 52 -11.46 3.23 2.70
CA CYS A 52 -12.25 4.25 2.02
C CYS A 52 -11.59 4.56 0.67
N ASN A 53 -12.40 4.60 -0.40
CA ASN A 53 -11.94 5.10 -1.69
C ASN A 53 -11.91 6.64 -1.65
N VAL A 54 -10.76 7.21 -1.97
CA VAL A 54 -10.61 8.64 -2.15
C VAL A 54 -10.83 8.90 -3.63
N PHE A 55 -12.05 9.30 -4.00
CA PHE A 55 -12.26 9.88 -5.31
C PHE A 55 -11.38 11.13 -5.38
N ALA A 56 -10.44 11.16 -6.32
CA ALA A 56 -9.88 12.43 -6.74
C ALA A 56 -11.08 13.27 -7.18
N GLU A 57 -11.34 14.38 -6.49
CA GLU A 57 -12.27 15.39 -7.01
C GLU A 57 -11.77 15.71 -8.42
N SER A 58 -12.48 15.21 -9.43
CA SER A 58 -12.32 15.71 -10.78
C SER A 58 -12.83 17.14 -10.69
N ASP A 59 -11.91 18.10 -10.70
CA ASP A 59 -12.23 19.50 -10.97
C ASP A 59 -12.99 19.55 -12.30
N GLU A 60 -14.32 19.57 -12.22
CA GLU A 60 -15.19 19.94 -13.32
C GLU A 60 -15.10 21.46 -13.46
N ASP A 61 -14.23 21.93 -14.36
CA ASP A 61 -14.29 23.27 -14.98
C ASP A 61 -14.44 23.14 -16.51
#